data_AF-A0A8T5TKC1-F1
#
_entry.id   AF-A0A8T5TKC1-F1
#
_cell.length_a   1.000
_cell.length_b   1.000
_cell.length_c   1.000
_cell.angle_alpha   90.00
_cell.angle_beta   90.00
_cell.angle_gamma   90.00
#
_symmetry.space_group_name_H-M   'P 1'
#
loop_
_entity.id
_entity.type
_entity.pdbx_description
1 polymer ?
#
loop_
_entity_poly.entity_id
_entity_poly.type
_entity_poly.pdbx_seq_one_letter_code
_entity_poly.pdbx_strand_id
1 'polypeptide(L)'
;MLKFNLDSIILNKSYNNKLSPIISSIKIIPSNLKTKKKNIAKIWRNFINSKREAFISLLDDIGINFTDLEKRTCFYCGNKIDFIDFFYLNSSLGIGKVVEIWQNIMIQFYCNKCSEK
;
A
#
# COMPACT_ATOMS: atom_id res chain seq x y z
N MET A 1 -5.09 -3.43 18.85
CA MET A 1 -3.62 -3.40 18.64
C MET A 1 -3.30 -4.20 17.39
N LEU A 2 -3.24 -3.54 16.22
CA LEU A 2 -3.29 -4.19 14.90
C LEU A 2 -1.91 -4.75 14.46
N LYS A 3 -1.87 -6.02 14.06
CA LYS A 3 -0.76 -6.69 13.36
C LYS A 3 -1.17 -6.86 11.90
N PHE A 4 -0.80 -5.91 11.03
CA PHE A 4 -0.77 -6.18 9.58
C PHE A 4 0.57 -6.82 9.25
N ASN A 5 0.51 -8.00 8.63
CA ASN A 5 1.67 -8.64 8.05
C ASN A 5 1.89 -8.03 6.66
N LEU A 6 2.98 -7.30 6.49
CA LEU A 6 3.38 -6.66 5.22
C LEU A 6 3.91 -7.69 4.19
N ASP A 7 3.62 -8.97 4.37
CA ASP A 7 4.24 -10.08 3.65
C ASP A 7 3.50 -10.48 2.37
N SER A 8 2.35 -9.87 2.06
CA SER A 8 1.52 -10.27 0.92
C SER A 8 1.04 -9.10 0.07
N ILE A 9 1.98 -8.41 -0.59
CA ILE A 9 1.73 -8.06 -1.99
C ILE A 9 2.09 -9.32 -2.77
N ILE A 10 1.11 -10.23 -2.89
CA ILE A 10 1.23 -11.35 -3.83
C ILE A 10 0.96 -10.76 -5.22
N LEU A 11 2.03 -10.32 -5.89
CA LEU A 11 2.03 -10.20 -7.35
C LEU A 11 2.07 -11.62 -7.89
N ASN A 12 0.90 -12.23 -8.12
CA ASN A 12 0.82 -13.49 -8.86
C ASN A 12 1.14 -13.20 -10.34
N LYS A 13 2.43 -13.12 -10.67
CA LYS A 13 2.90 -13.34 -12.04
C LYS A 13 2.83 -14.85 -12.29
N SER A 14 1.89 -15.27 -13.12
CA SER A 14 1.84 -16.63 -13.65
C SER A 14 3.11 -16.89 -14.46
N TYR A 15 4.02 -17.71 -13.93
CA TYR A 15 5.10 -18.33 -14.68
C TYR A 15 5.16 -19.81 -14.33
N ASN A 16 4.69 -20.65 -15.24
CA ASN A 16 5.01 -22.07 -15.28
C ASN A 16 6.51 -22.23 -15.57
N ASN A 17 7.26 -22.82 -14.65
CA ASN A 17 8.30 -23.80 -14.97
C ASN A 17 8.82 -24.50 -13.70
N LYS A 18 8.92 -25.83 -13.80
CA LYS A 18 9.46 -26.76 -12.78
C LYS A 18 10.85 -26.32 -12.32
N LEU A 19 11.04 -26.24 -10.99
CA LEU A 19 12.27 -26.54 -10.22
C LEU A 19 11.94 -26.41 -8.72
N SER A 20 12.13 -27.47 -7.93
CA SER A 20 12.32 -27.42 -6.48
C SER A 20 13.83 -27.54 -6.18
N PRO A 21 14.37 -27.26 -4.97
CA PRO A 21 13.74 -26.83 -3.71
C PRO A 21 14.47 -25.61 -3.10
N ILE A 22 13.78 -24.50 -2.78
CA ILE A 22 14.47 -23.34 -2.17
C ILE A 22 13.65 -22.82 -1.01
N ILE A 23 14.19 -23.05 0.19
CA ILE A 23 14.06 -22.27 1.42
C ILE A 23 12.75 -21.50 1.48
N SER A 24 11.77 -22.03 2.23
CA SER A 24 10.68 -21.25 2.77
C SER A 24 11.28 -20.10 3.58
N SER A 25 11.55 -18.97 2.92
CA SER A 25 12.17 -17.81 3.51
C SER A 25 11.21 -17.26 4.54
N ILE A 26 11.39 -17.65 5.80
CA ILE A 26 10.76 -16.98 6.94
C ILE A 26 11.29 -15.55 6.89
N LYS A 27 10.51 -14.63 6.32
CA LYS A 27 10.80 -13.19 6.31
C LYS A 27 10.59 -12.67 7.74
N ILE A 28 11.56 -12.93 8.62
CA ILE A 28 11.61 -12.27 9.92
C ILE A 28 11.98 -10.81 9.63
N ILE A 29 10.96 -9.97 9.46
CA ILE A 29 11.15 -8.52 9.44
C ILE A 29 11.74 -8.15 10.80
N PRO A 30 12.97 -7.59 10.86
CA PRO A 30 13.54 -7.21 12.14
C PRO A 30 12.62 -6.19 12.82
N SER A 31 12.42 -6.31 14.12
CA SER A 31 11.49 -5.47 14.90
C SER A 31 11.74 -3.97 14.70
N ASN A 32 13.00 -3.58 14.49
CA ASN A 32 13.40 -2.21 14.17
C ASN A 32 12.76 -1.67 12.87
N LEU A 33 12.59 -2.50 11.84
CA LEU A 33 12.06 -2.13 10.55
C LEU A 33 10.54 -1.96 10.64
N LYS A 34 9.88 -2.83 11.40
CA LYS A 34 8.44 -2.70 11.70
C LYS A 34 8.15 -1.37 12.43
N THR A 35 8.97 -1.02 13.40
CA THR A 35 8.86 0.26 14.12
C THR A 35 9.12 1.45 13.19
N LYS A 36 10.17 1.40 12.35
CA LYS A 36 10.47 2.44 11.36
C LYS A 36 9.30 2.67 10.40
N LYS A 37 8.72 1.60 9.85
CA LYS A 37 7.53 1.69 8.96
C LYS A 37 6.35 2.37 9.64
N LYS A 38 6.06 2.01 10.89
CA LYS A 38 5.00 2.65 11.69
C LYS A 38 5.25 4.14 11.92
N ASN A 39 6.50 4.52 12.18
CA ASN A 39 6.88 5.92 12.39
C ASN A 39 6.70 6.73 11.11
N ILE A 40 7.12 6.20 9.94
CA ILE A 40 6.90 6.86 8.65
C ILE A 40 5.40 7.07 8.39
N ALA A 41 4.59 6.03 8.59
CA ALA A 41 3.14 6.15 8.45
C ALA A 41 2.53 7.19 9.39
N LYS A 42 3.03 7.30 10.63
CA LYS A 42 2.59 8.33 11.58
C LYS A 42 2.95 9.74 11.10
N ILE A 43 4.17 9.94 10.59
CA ILE A 43 4.62 11.24 10.06
C ILE A 43 3.72 11.68 8.91
N TRP A 44 3.52 10.82 7.91
CA TRP A 44 2.66 11.11 6.77
C TRP A 44 1.21 11.38 7.17
N ARG A 45 0.67 10.58 8.10
CA ARG A 45 -0.68 10.82 8.65
C ARG A 45 -0.81 12.18 9.30
N ASN A 46 0.15 12.55 10.13
CA ASN A 46 0.14 13.87 10.78
C ASN A 46 0.23 14.99 9.75
N PHE A 47 1.13 14.87 8.78
CA PHE A 47 1.29 15.85 7.71
C PHE A 47 -0.01 16.03 6.91
N ILE A 48 -0.57 14.96 6.36
CA ILE A 48 -1.77 15.01 5.51
C ILE A 48 -2.98 15.51 6.29
N ASN A 49 -3.17 15.07 7.55
CA ASN A 49 -4.28 15.57 8.38
C ASN A 49 -4.17 17.07 8.67
N SER A 50 -2.94 17.60 8.79
CA SER A 50 -2.71 19.03 9.06
C SER A 50 -2.68 19.90 7.80
N LYS A 51 -2.29 19.33 6.66
CA LYS A 51 -1.97 20.04 5.42
C LYS A 51 -2.40 19.24 4.19
N ARG A 52 -3.68 18.88 4.13
CA ARG A 52 -4.24 18.06 3.04
C ARG A 52 -3.97 18.67 1.66
N GLU A 53 -4.24 19.96 1.50
CA GLU A 53 -4.02 20.65 0.22
C GLU A 53 -2.55 20.66 -0.20
N ALA A 54 -1.61 20.76 0.76
CA ALA A 54 -0.19 20.68 0.44
C ALA A 54 0.22 19.28 -0.02
N PHE A 55 -0.43 18.23 0.49
CA PHE A 55 -0.21 16.87 -0.01
C PHE A 55 -0.78 16.67 -1.42
N ILE A 56 -1.95 17.24 -1.71
CA ILE A 56 -2.52 17.22 -3.06
C ILE A 56 -1.62 17.98 -4.03
N SER A 57 -1.19 19.20 -3.66
CA SER A 57 -0.22 19.98 -4.44
C SER A 57 1.08 19.21 -4.68
N LEU A 58 1.59 18.47 -3.69
CA LEU A 58 2.77 17.63 -3.86
C LEU A 58 2.56 16.54 -4.92
N LEU A 59 1.37 15.95 -5.01
CA LEU A 59 1.03 14.97 -6.04
C LEU A 59 0.97 15.63 -7.41
N ASP A 60 0.33 16.80 -7.50
CA ASP A 60 0.24 17.56 -8.75
C ASP A 60 1.63 17.98 -9.25
N ASP A 61 2.53 18.43 -8.35
CA ASP A 61 3.92 18.81 -8.65
C ASP A 61 4.73 17.65 -9.26
N ILE A 62 4.38 16.40 -8.94
CA ILE A 62 5.00 15.19 -9.52
C ILE A 62 4.19 14.60 -10.68
N GLY A 63 3.24 15.37 -11.23
CA GLY A 63 2.44 15.01 -12.39
C GLY A 63 1.34 13.99 -12.11
N ILE A 64 0.89 13.87 -10.86
CA ILE A 64 -0.11 12.90 -10.42
C ILE A 64 -1.37 13.65 -9.99
N ASN A 65 -2.41 13.58 -10.81
CA ASN A 65 -3.70 14.17 -10.49
C ASN A 65 -4.42 13.37 -9.39
N PHE A 66 -4.64 13.99 -8.22
CA PHE A 66 -5.29 13.34 -7.09
C PHE A 66 -6.72 12.85 -7.38
N THR A 67 -7.48 13.55 -8.24
CA THR A 67 -8.86 13.12 -8.57
C THR A 67 -8.88 11.78 -9.30
N ASP A 68 -7.84 11.49 -10.08
CA ASP A 68 -7.72 10.24 -10.84
C ASP A 68 -7.31 9.08 -9.92
N LEU A 69 -6.73 9.39 -8.76
CA LEU A 69 -6.38 8.41 -7.74
C LEU A 69 -7.54 8.15 -6.77
N GLU A 70 -8.54 9.01 -6.69
CA GLU A 70 -9.35 9.18 -5.48
C GLU A 70 -9.97 7.87 -4.97
N LYS A 71 -10.46 7.00 -5.86
CA LYS A 71 -11.28 5.84 -5.46
C LYS A 71 -10.98 4.58 -6.26
N ARG A 72 -10.68 3.51 -5.53
CA ARG A 72 -10.76 2.11 -6.01
C ARG A 72 -11.89 1.39 -5.29
N THR A 73 -12.25 0.20 -5.74
CA THR A 73 -13.22 -0.66 -5.05
C THR A 73 -12.54 -1.95 -4.60
N CYS A 74 -12.97 -2.47 -3.46
CA CYS A 74 -12.57 -3.79 -2.99
C CYS A 74 -13.07 -4.85 -3.97
N PHE A 75 -12.17 -5.68 -4.48
CA PHE A 75 -12.50 -6.72 -5.43
C PHE A 75 -13.50 -7.76 -4.87
N TYR A 76 -13.50 -7.99 -3.56
CA TYR A 76 -14.36 -8.98 -2.91
C TYR A 76 -15.75 -8.45 -2.53
N CYS A 77 -15.83 -7.26 -1.92
CA CYS A 77 -17.09 -6.75 -1.34
C CYS A 77 -17.60 -5.44 -1.97
N GLY A 78 -16.89 -4.89 -2.96
CA GLY A 78 -17.28 -3.65 -3.65
C GLY A 78 -17.09 -2.36 -2.83
N ASN A 79 -16.76 -2.44 -1.53
CA ASN A 79 -16.53 -1.27 -0.69
C ASN A 79 -15.47 -0.35 -1.30
N LYS A 80 -15.73 0.96 -1.26
CA LYS A 80 -14.77 1.97 -1.72
C LYS A 80 -13.50 1.91 -0.87
N ILE A 81 -12.37 2.06 -1.53
CA ILE A 81 -11.04 2.19 -0.94
C ILE A 81 -10.53 3.57 -1.35
N ASP A 82 -10.21 4.38 -0.36
CA ASP A 82 -9.67 5.72 -0.54
C ASP A 82 -8.15 5.67 -0.70
N PHE A 83 -7.61 6.47 -1.62
CA PHE A 83 -6.17 6.50 -1.87
C PHE A 83 -5.36 6.95 -0.67
N ILE A 84 -5.85 7.92 0.12
CA ILE A 84 -5.13 8.42 1.30
C ILE A 84 -5.05 7.33 2.37
N ASP A 85 -6.15 6.59 2.58
CA ASP A 85 -6.16 5.45 3.50
C ASP A 85 -5.17 4.37 3.07
N PHE A 86 -5.17 4.04 1.77
CA PHE A 86 -4.20 3.12 1.19
C PHE A 86 -2.76 3.64 1.35
N PHE A 87 -2.54 4.92 1.08
CA PHE A 87 -1.25 5.58 1.21
C PHE A 87 -0.74 5.55 2.65
N TYR A 88 -1.58 5.78 3.66
CA TYR A 88 -1.14 5.69 5.06
C TYR A 88 -0.55 4.33 5.41
N LEU A 89 -1.19 3.26 4.94
CA LEU A 89 -0.76 1.90 5.20
C LEU A 89 0.55 1.56 4.47
N ASN A 90 0.81 2.20 3.33
CA ASN A 90 1.90 1.85 2.42
C ASN A 90 2.98 2.94 2.31
N SER A 91 2.83 4.08 3.01
CA SER A 91 3.69 5.27 2.92
C SER A 91 5.17 4.99 3.18
N SER A 92 5.49 3.93 3.92
CA SER A 92 6.87 3.46 4.11
C SER A 92 7.57 3.00 2.83
N LEU A 93 6.84 2.77 1.74
CA LEU A 93 7.37 2.48 0.41
C LEU A 93 7.77 3.75 -0.37
N GLY A 94 7.37 4.93 0.11
CA GLY A 94 7.53 6.20 -0.60
C GLY A 94 6.40 6.49 -1.59
N ILE A 95 6.19 7.77 -1.88
CA ILE A 95 5.04 8.27 -2.66
C ILE A 95 4.97 7.69 -4.07
N GLY A 96 6.10 7.68 -4.79
CA GLY A 96 6.15 7.15 -6.16
C GLY A 96 5.75 5.68 -6.23
N LYS A 97 6.23 4.84 -5.31
CA LYS A 97 5.91 3.41 -5.33
C LYS A 97 4.44 3.14 -4.97
N VAL A 98 3.89 3.89 -4.02
CA VAL A 98 2.48 3.76 -3.64
C VAL A 98 1.58 4.15 -4.81
N VAL A 99 1.89 5.24 -5.51
CA VAL A 99 1.12 5.67 -6.70
C VAL A 99 1.24 4.65 -7.84
N GLU A 100 2.44 4.14 -8.11
CA GLU A 100 2.67 3.10 -9.12
C GLU A 100 1.79 1.86 -8.85
N ILE A 101 1.73 1.41 -7.59
CA ILE A 101 0.88 0.28 -7.18
C ILE A 101 -0.59 0.65 -7.38
N TRP A 102 -1.01 1.83 -6.92
CA TRP A 102 -2.40 2.27 -6.99
C TRP A 102 -2.93 2.40 -8.42
N GLN A 103 -2.12 2.90 -9.35
CA GLN A 103 -2.50 3.09 -10.74
C GLN A 103 -2.48 1.78 -11.55
N ASN A 104 -1.76 0.76 -11.09
CA ASN A 104 -1.67 -0.52 -11.79
C ASN A 104 -3.04 -1.23 -11.85
N ILE A 105 -3.63 -1.26 -13.04
CA ILE A 105 -4.95 -1.87 -13.29
C ILE A 105 -4.98 -3.39 -13.08
N MET A 106 -3.84 -4.06 -13.08
CA MET A 106 -3.74 -5.50 -12.89
C MET A 106 -3.78 -5.89 -11.40
N ILE A 107 -3.66 -4.91 -10.50
CA ILE A 107 -3.68 -5.15 -9.05
C ILE A 107 -5.12 -5.05 -8.54
N GLN A 108 -5.57 -6.13 -7.90
CA GLN A 108 -6.82 -6.17 -7.16
C GLN A 108 -6.59 -5.64 -5.74
N PHE A 109 -7.44 -4.70 -5.32
CA PHE A 109 -7.39 -4.13 -3.98
C PHE A 109 -8.44 -4.78 -3.08
N TYR A 110 -8.08 -4.98 -1.82
CA TYR A 110 -8.97 -5.52 -0.80
C TYR A 110 -9.09 -4.50 0.34
N CYS A 111 -10.31 -4.27 0.82
CA CYS A 111 -10.50 -3.42 2.00
C CYS A 111 -10.01 -4.14 3.26
N ASN A 112 -9.76 -3.37 4.33
CA ASN A 112 -9.22 -3.89 5.59
C ASN A 112 -10.01 -5.07 6.18
N LYS A 113 -11.33 -5.12 5.96
CA LYS A 113 -12.19 -6.22 6.43
C LYS A 113 -12.01 -7.52 5.64
N CYS A 114 -11.63 -7.40 4.37
CA CYS A 114 -11.49 -8.52 3.45
C CYS A 114 -10.05 -9.01 3.33
N SER A 115 -9.06 -8.17 3.64
CA SER A 115 -7.64 -8.54 3.65
C SER A 115 -7.25 -9.47 4.80
N GLU A 116 -8.12 -9.65 5.79
CA GLU A 116 -7.90 -10.52 6.97
C GLU A 116 -8.48 -11.94 6.79
N LYS A 117 -9.12 -12.22 5.65
CA LYS A 117 -9.68 -13.54 5.31
C LYS A 117 -8.76 -14.30 4.38
#